data_AF-A0A938S8Y1-F1
#
_entry.id   AF-A0A938S8Y1-F1
#
_cell.length_a   1.000
_cell.length_b   1.000
_cell.length_c   1.000
_cell.angle_alpha   90.00
_cell.angle_beta   90.00
_cell.angle_gamma   90.00
#
_symmetry.space_group_name_H-M   'P 1'
#
loop_
_entity.id
_entity.type
_entity.pdbx_description
1 polymer ?
#
loop_
_entity_poly.entity_id
_entity_poly.type
_entity_poly.pdbx_seq_one_letter_code
_entity_poly.pdbx_strand_id
1 'polypeptide(L)'
;SLLEVGTGFHPELTGRENIYLNGAILGMRKGEIERKFEEIVAFAEVEKFMDTPVKRYSSGMFVRLAFAVAAHLEPEVLLVDEVLAVGDAQFQQKCLGKMDEVSRAGRTVLLVSHNMAAIESLCKRAILLDSGYLRMFSSAAEVVSAHLFRPADTRDLLSTANERTGSGKARVCSISYRDRARRTINTVRCGDYLRIEIEYALFAPLIAPVFRMTLYSNRGVPVANFDSEASGVVRAASSTRSRVICEVDSLNLSPGRYHLNVGIGDAVGLVDHVVQQAPLTIEVSDFLGSGKLPAPQAGLVVFRPRWGFEELGGPLC
;
A
#
# COMPACT_ATOMS: atom_id res chain seq x y z
N SER A 1 -13.32 -21.58 -6.82
CA SER A 1 -12.70 -20.50 -6.04
C SER A 1 -11.20 -20.67 -6.11
N LEU A 2 -10.41 -19.60 -6.26
CA LEU A 2 -8.95 -19.65 -6.16
C LEU A 2 -8.45 -19.81 -4.72
N LEU A 3 -9.33 -19.93 -3.72
CA LEU A 3 -9.03 -20.17 -2.30
C LEU A 3 -8.05 -21.31 -2.00
N GLU A 4 -7.82 -22.22 -2.94
CA GLU A 4 -7.05 -23.44 -2.72
C GLU A 4 -6.16 -23.78 -3.91
N VAL A 5 -5.26 -22.86 -4.31
CA VAL A 5 -4.33 -23.12 -5.42
C VAL A 5 -3.45 -24.34 -5.11
N GLY A 6 -3.73 -25.43 -5.81
CA GLY A 6 -3.04 -26.72 -5.66
C GLY A 6 -3.88 -27.84 -5.05
N THR A 7 -5.09 -27.58 -4.54
CA THR A 7 -5.97 -28.69 -4.11
C THR A 7 -6.42 -29.50 -5.32
N GLY A 8 -6.29 -30.82 -5.21
CA GLY A 8 -6.54 -31.75 -6.31
C GLY A 8 -5.31 -32.09 -7.15
N PHE A 9 -4.13 -31.51 -6.88
CA PHE A 9 -2.89 -32.06 -7.44
C PHE A 9 -2.51 -33.36 -6.72
N HIS A 10 -2.09 -34.36 -7.50
CA HIS A 10 -1.61 -35.64 -7.01
C HIS A 10 -0.07 -35.71 -7.12
N PRO A 11 0.67 -35.90 -6.00
CA PRO A 11 2.14 -35.83 -5.98
C PRO A 11 2.86 -36.84 -6.88
N GLU A 12 2.26 -38.02 -7.06
CA GLU A 12 2.83 -39.09 -7.90
C GLU A 12 2.56 -38.91 -9.40
N LEU A 13 1.62 -38.04 -9.77
CA LEU A 13 1.30 -37.77 -11.16
C LEU A 13 2.26 -36.71 -11.73
N THR A 14 2.50 -36.79 -13.04
CA THR A 14 3.26 -35.80 -13.80
C THR A 14 2.55 -34.45 -13.84
N GLY A 15 3.27 -33.38 -14.18
CA GLY A 15 2.64 -32.06 -14.39
C GLY A 15 1.51 -32.12 -15.42
N ARG A 16 1.69 -32.89 -16.50
CA ARG A 16 0.70 -33.09 -17.55
C ARG A 16 -0.57 -33.72 -16.99
N GLU A 17 -0.45 -34.86 -16.31
CA GLU A 17 -1.58 -35.56 -15.71
C GLU A 17 -2.29 -34.69 -14.66
N ASN A 18 -1.54 -33.88 -13.92
CA ASN A 18 -2.10 -32.92 -12.97
C ASN A 18 -2.89 -31.79 -13.64
N ILE A 19 -2.48 -31.28 -14.81
CA ILE A 19 -3.31 -30.32 -15.57
C ILE A 19 -4.67 -30.93 -15.90
N TYR A 20 -4.70 -32.19 -16.37
CA TYR A 20 -5.95 -32.88 -16.69
C TYR A 20 -6.80 -33.15 -15.44
N LEU A 21 -6.19 -33.69 -14.39
CA LEU A 21 -6.87 -34.00 -13.13
C LEU A 21 -7.43 -32.74 -12.49
N ASN A 22 -6.61 -31.70 -12.31
CA ASN A 22 -7.00 -30.48 -11.65
C ASN A 22 -8.01 -29.68 -12.49
N GLY A 23 -7.79 -29.60 -13.81
CA GLY A 23 -8.76 -28.99 -14.73
C GLY A 23 -10.14 -29.66 -14.63
N ALA A 24 -10.18 -31.00 -14.59
CA ALA A 24 -11.44 -31.74 -14.44
C ALA A 24 -12.09 -31.51 -13.06
N ILE A 25 -11.31 -31.50 -11.98
CA ILE A 25 -11.80 -31.19 -10.62
C ILE A 25 -12.40 -29.78 -10.55
N LEU A 26 -11.78 -28.82 -11.24
CA LEU A 26 -12.25 -27.44 -11.33
C LEU A 26 -13.43 -27.24 -12.31
N GLY A 27 -13.86 -28.30 -12.99
CA GLY A 27 -15.05 -28.31 -13.84
C GLY A 27 -14.79 -28.09 -15.34
N MET A 28 -13.54 -28.14 -15.80
CA MET A 28 -13.22 -28.09 -17.23
C MET A 28 -13.54 -29.44 -17.90
N ARG A 29 -14.20 -29.38 -19.06
CA ARG A 29 -14.36 -30.55 -19.94
C ARG A 29 -13.01 -30.92 -20.55
N LYS A 30 -12.79 -32.20 -20.82
CA LYS A 30 -11.54 -32.70 -21.44
C LYS A 30 -11.11 -31.90 -22.68
N GLY A 31 -12.04 -31.61 -23.60
CA GLY A 31 -11.75 -30.83 -24.80
C GLY A 31 -11.40 -29.35 -24.52
N GLU A 32 -11.83 -28.78 -23.39
CA GLU A 32 -11.41 -27.45 -22.96
C GLU A 32 -9.97 -27.46 -22.46
N ILE A 33 -9.60 -28.49 -21.69
CA ILE A 33 -8.24 -28.70 -21.20
C ILE A 33 -7.29 -28.90 -22.37
N GLU A 34 -7.65 -29.75 -23.34
CA GLU A 34 -6.82 -30.02 -24.53
C GLU A 34 -6.55 -28.76 -25.34
N ARG A 35 -7.57 -27.92 -25.59
CA ARG A 35 -7.39 -26.66 -26.33
C ARG A 35 -6.49 -25.66 -25.62
N LYS A 36 -6.47 -25.67 -24.28
CA LYS A 36 -5.73 -24.71 -23.46
C LYS A 36 -4.41 -25.25 -22.93
N PHE A 37 -4.09 -26.51 -23.22
CA PHE A 37 -2.97 -27.20 -22.61
C PHE A 37 -1.66 -26.43 -22.83
N GLU A 38 -1.36 -26.06 -24.08
CA GLU A 38 -0.14 -25.31 -24.41
C GLU A 38 -0.11 -23.92 -23.76
N GLU A 39 -1.24 -23.22 -23.69
CA GLU A 39 -1.34 -21.93 -23.01
C GLU A 39 -1.08 -22.04 -21.50
N ILE A 40 -1.64 -23.07 -20.85
CA ILE A 40 -1.43 -23.35 -19.43
C ILE A 40 0.06 -23.64 -19.16
N VAL A 41 0.68 -24.48 -20.00
CA VAL A 41 2.10 -24.85 -19.84
C VAL A 41 2.99 -23.62 -20.04
N ALA A 42 2.75 -22.85 -21.11
CA ALA A 42 3.51 -21.62 -21.41
C ALA A 42 3.34 -20.56 -20.33
N PHE A 43 2.14 -20.44 -19.73
CA PHE A 43 1.91 -19.52 -18.62
C PHE A 43 2.69 -19.93 -17.37
N ALA A 44 2.72 -21.24 -17.06
CA ALA A 44 3.40 -21.78 -15.89
C ALA A 44 4.93 -21.75 -15.98
N GLU A 45 5.50 -21.70 -17.19
CA GLU A 45 6.95 -21.76 -17.46
C GLU A 45 7.60 -23.05 -16.94
N VAL A 46 6.93 -24.20 -17.14
CA VAL A 46 7.37 -25.53 -16.67
C VAL A 46 7.45 -26.58 -17.79
N GLU A 47 7.56 -26.15 -19.05
CA GLU A 47 7.53 -26.97 -20.27
C GLU A 47 8.43 -28.21 -20.15
N LYS A 48 9.67 -28.01 -19.69
CA LYS A 48 10.70 -29.07 -19.58
C LYS A 48 10.40 -30.11 -18.50
N PHE A 49 9.45 -29.83 -17.60
CA PHE A 49 9.15 -30.65 -16.43
C PHE A 49 7.77 -31.31 -16.53
N MET A 50 7.05 -31.16 -17.64
CA MET A 50 5.68 -31.63 -17.79
C MET A 50 5.50 -33.13 -17.60
N ASP A 51 6.51 -33.93 -17.94
CA ASP A 51 6.50 -35.38 -17.77
C ASP A 51 7.24 -35.84 -16.49
N THR A 52 7.57 -34.89 -15.60
CA THR A 52 8.15 -35.17 -14.28
C THR A 52 7.05 -35.19 -13.21
N PRO A 53 7.06 -36.15 -12.27
CA PRO A 53 6.13 -36.17 -11.13
C PRO A 53 6.18 -34.89 -10.31
N VAL A 54 5.02 -34.35 -9.96
CA VAL A 54 4.91 -33.04 -9.29
C VAL A 54 5.58 -33.02 -7.91
N LYS A 55 5.72 -34.16 -7.22
CA LYS A 55 6.52 -34.23 -5.97
C LYS A 55 7.99 -33.82 -6.13
N ARG A 56 8.51 -33.77 -7.36
CA ARG A 56 9.87 -33.32 -7.68
C ARG A 56 9.93 -31.85 -8.09
N TYR A 57 8.80 -31.16 -8.16
CA TYR A 57 8.76 -29.73 -8.49
C TYR A 57 9.27 -28.92 -7.30
N SER A 58 9.91 -27.78 -7.59
CA SER A 58 10.10 -26.78 -6.56
C SER A 58 8.73 -26.24 -6.11
N SER A 59 8.67 -25.64 -4.91
CA SER A 59 7.44 -24.97 -4.44
C SER A 59 6.94 -23.91 -5.42
N GLY A 60 7.86 -23.16 -6.05
CA GLY A 60 7.53 -22.18 -7.09
C GLY A 60 6.90 -22.82 -8.32
N MET A 61 7.50 -23.88 -8.87
CA MET A 61 6.96 -24.60 -10.03
C MET A 61 5.58 -25.20 -9.75
N PHE A 62 5.41 -25.78 -8.55
CA PHE A 62 4.13 -26.32 -8.10
C PHE A 62 3.04 -25.26 -8.16
N VAL A 63 3.25 -24.12 -7.50
CA VAL A 63 2.21 -23.10 -7.44
C VAL A 63 2.00 -22.41 -8.79
N ARG A 64 3.07 -22.19 -9.57
CA ARG A 64 2.94 -21.65 -10.94
C ARG A 64 2.02 -22.52 -11.80
N LEU A 65 2.21 -23.84 -11.77
CA LEU A 65 1.37 -24.78 -12.53
C LEU A 65 -0.07 -24.79 -12.00
N ALA A 66 -0.27 -24.86 -10.69
CA ALA A 66 -1.59 -24.84 -10.08
C ALA A 66 -2.36 -23.55 -10.41
N PHE A 67 -1.68 -22.40 -10.34
CA PHE A 67 -2.27 -21.12 -10.70
C PHE A 67 -2.57 -21.05 -12.20
N ALA A 68 -1.66 -21.54 -13.06
CA ALA A 68 -1.87 -21.54 -14.49
C ALA A 68 -3.14 -22.28 -14.90
N VAL A 69 -3.41 -23.46 -14.32
CA VAL A 69 -4.65 -24.20 -14.56
C VAL A 69 -5.86 -23.36 -14.15
N ALA A 70 -5.85 -22.81 -12.93
CA ALA A 70 -6.96 -22.00 -12.42
C ALA A 70 -7.19 -20.69 -13.20
N ALA A 71 -6.14 -20.05 -13.69
CA ALA A 71 -6.21 -18.81 -14.46
C ALA A 71 -6.77 -19.01 -15.89
N HIS A 72 -6.72 -20.24 -16.41
CA HIS A 72 -7.31 -20.62 -17.70
C HIS A 72 -8.72 -21.21 -17.57
N LEU A 73 -9.24 -21.29 -16.34
CA LEU A 73 -10.64 -21.59 -16.08
C LEU A 73 -11.54 -20.46 -16.60
N GLU A 74 -12.71 -20.81 -17.09
CA GLU A 74 -13.70 -19.84 -17.60
C GLU A 74 -14.99 -19.89 -16.80
N PRO A 75 -14.95 -19.57 -15.49
CA PRO A 75 -16.15 -19.55 -14.70
C PRO A 75 -16.97 -18.28 -15.00
N GLU A 76 -18.27 -18.34 -14.74
CA GLU A 76 -19.14 -17.15 -14.74
C GLU A 76 -18.76 -16.18 -13.61
N VAL A 77 -18.38 -16.74 -12.45
CA VAL A 77 -17.94 -16.01 -11.24
C VAL A 77 -16.61 -16.57 -10.75
N LEU A 78 -15.58 -15.73 -10.71
CA LEU A 78 -14.26 -16.06 -10.18
C LEU A 78 -14.06 -15.40 -8.80
N LEU A 79 -13.93 -16.22 -7.76
CA LEU A 79 -13.55 -15.77 -6.42
C LEU A 79 -12.03 -15.90 -6.23
N VAL A 80 -11.37 -14.81 -5.87
CA VAL A 80 -9.94 -14.72 -5.60
C VAL A 80 -9.74 -14.22 -4.18
N ASP A 81 -9.05 -14.98 -3.33
CA ASP A 81 -8.79 -14.59 -1.94
C ASP A 81 -7.30 -14.63 -1.63
N GLU A 82 -6.67 -13.46 -1.54
CA GLU A 82 -5.25 -13.27 -1.16
C GLU A 82 -4.18 -14.03 -1.97
N VAL A 83 -4.56 -14.79 -3.01
CA VAL A 83 -3.64 -15.65 -3.80
C VAL A 83 -2.78 -14.87 -4.79
N LEU A 84 -2.91 -13.55 -4.86
CA LEU A 84 -2.09 -12.73 -5.75
C LEU A 84 -0.62 -12.66 -5.33
N ALA A 85 -0.27 -13.11 -4.13
CA ALA A 85 1.09 -13.05 -3.59
C ALA A 85 1.98 -14.24 -3.97
N VAL A 86 1.56 -15.16 -4.86
CA VAL A 86 2.35 -16.37 -5.14
C VAL A 86 3.26 -16.25 -6.37
N GLY A 87 4.47 -16.77 -6.25
CA GLY A 87 5.53 -16.68 -7.25
C GLY A 87 6.44 -15.47 -7.06
N ASP A 88 7.38 -15.28 -7.98
CA ASP A 88 8.18 -14.05 -8.06
C ASP A 88 7.39 -12.87 -8.65
N ALA A 89 7.98 -11.68 -8.60
CA ALA A 89 7.35 -10.45 -9.09
C ALA A 89 6.97 -10.51 -10.57
N GLN A 90 7.72 -11.24 -11.41
CA GLN A 90 7.42 -11.39 -12.83
C GLN A 90 6.18 -12.26 -13.03
N PHE A 91 6.07 -13.37 -12.32
CA PHE A 91 4.90 -14.23 -12.35
C PHE A 91 3.66 -13.54 -11.79
N GLN A 92 3.79 -12.79 -10.69
CA GLN A 92 2.71 -11.98 -10.13
C GLN A 92 2.14 -10.99 -11.15
N GLN A 93 2.99 -10.30 -11.92
CA GLN A 93 2.54 -9.40 -12.99
C GLN A 93 1.77 -10.16 -14.09
N LYS A 94 2.19 -11.37 -14.47
CA LYS A 94 1.42 -12.22 -15.40
C LYS A 94 0.05 -12.58 -14.82
N CYS A 95 -0.02 -12.92 -13.54
CA CYS A 95 -1.27 -13.24 -12.84
C CYS A 95 -2.24 -12.04 -12.85
N LEU A 96 -1.75 -10.84 -12.54
CA LEU A 96 -2.55 -9.60 -12.57
C LEU A 96 -3.05 -9.29 -13.98
N GLY A 97 -2.19 -9.42 -15.00
CA GLY A 97 -2.57 -9.23 -16.40
C GLY A 97 -3.67 -10.21 -16.83
N LYS A 98 -3.55 -11.49 -16.44
CA LYS A 98 -4.57 -12.50 -16.77
C LYS A 98 -5.91 -12.21 -16.09
N MET A 99 -5.90 -11.72 -14.84
CA MET A 99 -7.13 -11.32 -14.15
C MET A 99 -7.80 -10.11 -14.80
N ASP A 100 -7.03 -9.15 -15.29
CA ASP A 100 -7.57 -8.00 -16.05
C ASP A 100 -8.22 -8.47 -17.37
N GLU A 101 -7.59 -9.39 -18.10
CA GLU A 101 -8.21 -10.02 -19.28
C GLU A 101 -9.56 -10.70 -18.95
N VAL A 102 -9.60 -11.49 -17.87
CA VAL A 102 -10.81 -12.18 -17.41
C VAL A 102 -11.91 -11.19 -17.02
N SER A 103 -11.55 -10.10 -16.34
CA SER A 103 -12.46 -9.01 -15.97
C SER A 103 -13.05 -8.29 -17.20
N ARG A 104 -12.27 -8.13 -18.27
CA ARG A 104 -12.70 -7.51 -19.53
C ARG A 104 -13.56 -8.43 -20.40
N ALA A 105 -13.42 -9.75 -20.27
CA ALA A 105 -14.19 -10.74 -21.02
C ALA A 105 -15.67 -10.88 -20.57
N GLY A 106 -16.20 -9.94 -19.78
CA GLY A 106 -17.60 -9.93 -19.35
C GLY A 106 -17.91 -10.86 -18.17
N ARG A 107 -16.89 -11.36 -17.46
CA ARG A 107 -17.04 -12.25 -16.30
C ARG A 107 -17.05 -11.47 -15.00
N THR A 108 -17.65 -12.05 -13.96
CA THR A 108 -17.65 -11.45 -12.62
C THR A 108 -16.45 -11.93 -11.84
N VAL A 109 -15.60 -11.00 -11.37
CA VAL A 109 -14.46 -11.31 -10.50
C VAL A 109 -14.71 -10.69 -9.12
N LEU A 110 -14.68 -11.51 -8.08
CA LEU A 110 -14.70 -11.06 -6.69
C LEU A 110 -13.30 -11.24 -6.11
N LEU A 111 -12.63 -10.13 -5.83
CA LEU A 111 -11.28 -10.09 -5.29
C LEU A 111 -11.30 -9.68 -3.81
N VAL A 112 -10.67 -10.49 -2.98
CA VAL A 112 -10.35 -10.20 -1.58
C VAL A 112 -8.84 -10.06 -1.46
N SER A 113 -8.39 -8.92 -0.95
CA SER A 113 -6.96 -8.62 -0.81
C SER A 113 -6.73 -7.52 0.22
N HIS A 114 -5.55 -7.49 0.82
CA HIS A 114 -5.02 -6.33 1.55
C HIS A 114 -4.15 -5.42 0.67
N ASN A 115 -3.90 -5.78 -0.60
CA ASN A 115 -3.15 -4.95 -1.54
C ASN A 115 -4.08 -3.89 -2.17
N MET A 116 -4.08 -2.69 -1.59
CA MET A 116 -4.92 -1.58 -2.04
C MET A 116 -4.64 -1.15 -3.48
N ALA A 117 -3.40 -1.23 -3.95
CA ALA A 117 -3.05 -0.88 -5.33
C ALA A 117 -3.65 -1.88 -6.33
N ALA A 118 -3.69 -3.17 -5.99
CA ALA A 118 -4.35 -4.20 -6.81
C ALA A 118 -5.87 -4.02 -6.83
N ILE A 119 -6.49 -3.65 -5.69
CA ILE A 119 -7.92 -3.35 -5.63
C ILE A 119 -8.25 -2.12 -6.50
N GLU A 120 -7.48 -1.04 -6.38
CA GLU A 120 -7.70 0.18 -7.16
C GLU A 120 -7.53 -0.04 -8.66
N SER A 121 -6.64 -0.94 -9.09
CA SER A 121 -6.38 -1.22 -10.52
C SER A 121 -7.31 -2.26 -11.14
N LEU A 122 -7.69 -3.31 -10.41
CA LEU A 122 -8.46 -4.44 -10.95
C LEU A 122 -9.97 -4.32 -10.73
N CYS A 123 -10.40 -3.59 -9.69
CA CYS A 123 -11.80 -3.52 -9.30
C CYS A 123 -12.45 -2.20 -9.73
N LYS A 124 -13.66 -2.29 -10.32
CA LYS A 124 -14.49 -1.10 -10.61
C LYS A 124 -15.20 -0.59 -9.36
N ARG A 125 -15.60 -1.52 -8.49
CA ARG A 125 -16.32 -1.28 -7.24
C ARG A 125 -15.71 -2.15 -6.15
N ALA A 126 -15.78 -1.71 -4.90
CA ALA A 126 -15.30 -2.47 -3.76
C ALA A 126 -16.26 -2.37 -2.58
N ILE A 127 -16.14 -3.34 -1.67
CA ILE A 127 -16.89 -3.40 -0.42
C ILE A 127 -15.90 -3.26 0.72
N LEU A 128 -16.17 -2.35 1.65
CA LEU A 128 -15.50 -2.29 2.95
C LEU A 128 -16.35 -3.02 3.98
N LEU A 129 -15.78 -4.07 4.57
CA LEU A 129 -16.35 -4.75 5.73
C LEU A 129 -15.62 -4.27 7.00
N ASP A 130 -16.38 -4.06 8.07
CA ASP A 130 -15.84 -3.76 9.40
C ASP A 130 -16.60 -4.56 10.45
N SER A 131 -15.87 -5.35 11.25
CA SER A 131 -16.43 -6.25 12.27
C SER A 131 -17.64 -7.09 11.80
N GLY A 132 -17.60 -7.57 10.56
CA GLY A 132 -18.68 -8.38 9.95
C GLY A 132 -19.83 -7.58 9.33
N TYR A 133 -19.79 -6.24 9.38
CA TYR A 133 -20.82 -5.38 8.81
C TYR A 133 -20.35 -4.70 7.53
N LEU A 134 -21.27 -4.52 6.57
CA LEU A 134 -21.05 -3.71 5.38
C LEU A 134 -20.93 -2.24 5.78
N ARG A 135 -19.71 -1.70 5.73
CA ARG A 135 -19.45 -0.30 6.08
C ARG A 135 -19.60 0.63 4.88
N MET A 136 -19.14 0.20 3.71
CA MET A 136 -19.19 0.99 2.49
C MET A 136 -19.25 0.11 1.25
N PHE A 137 -19.98 0.56 0.24
CA PHE A 137 -19.99 -0.04 -1.09
C PHE A 137 -20.02 1.06 -2.14
N SER A 138 -18.88 1.31 -2.80
CA SER A 138 -18.73 2.37 -3.80
C SER A 138 -17.69 2.01 -4.85
N SER A 139 -17.17 3.00 -5.59
CA SER A 139 -16.00 2.84 -6.46
C SER A 139 -14.81 2.33 -5.65
N ALA A 140 -13.93 1.53 -6.29
CA ALA A 140 -12.77 0.96 -5.61
C ALA A 140 -11.87 2.06 -5.01
N ALA A 141 -11.65 3.16 -5.74
CA ALA A 141 -10.85 4.28 -5.25
C ALA A 141 -11.44 4.93 -3.99
N GLU A 142 -12.75 5.14 -3.93
CA GLU A 142 -13.40 5.72 -2.74
C GLU A 142 -13.35 4.78 -1.54
N VAL A 143 -13.53 3.48 -1.77
CA VAL A 143 -13.51 2.47 -0.72
C VAL A 143 -12.10 2.27 -0.19
N VAL A 144 -11.08 2.22 -1.07
CA VAL A 144 -9.67 2.20 -0.69
C VAL A 144 -9.33 3.45 0.11
N SER A 145 -9.78 4.62 -0.34
CA SER A 145 -9.64 5.85 0.44
C SER A 145 -10.34 5.69 1.80
N ALA A 146 -11.59 5.25 1.90
CA ALA A 146 -12.27 5.11 3.19
C ALA A 146 -11.61 4.06 4.11
N HIS A 147 -11.03 3.00 3.55
CA HIS A 147 -10.29 1.99 4.30
C HIS A 147 -8.99 2.57 4.88
N LEU A 148 -8.23 3.31 4.07
CA LEU A 148 -6.99 3.97 4.48
C LEU A 148 -7.22 5.18 5.38
N PHE A 149 -8.35 5.86 5.20
CA PHE A 149 -8.83 6.94 6.04
C PHE A 149 -9.94 6.40 6.92
N ARG A 150 -9.58 5.54 7.87
CA ARG A 150 -10.41 5.34 9.04
C ARG A 150 -10.27 6.65 9.85
N PRO A 151 -11.29 7.53 9.90
CA PRO A 151 -11.21 8.62 10.86
C PRO A 151 -11.16 7.94 12.22
N ALA A 152 -9.98 7.95 12.85
CA ALA A 152 -9.92 7.83 14.29
C ALA A 152 -10.87 8.93 14.78
N ASP A 153 -11.94 8.55 15.49
CA ASP A 153 -12.88 9.49 16.06
C ASP A 153 -12.06 10.61 16.72
N THR A 154 -12.12 11.80 16.13
CA THR A 154 -11.35 13.00 16.51
C THR A 154 -11.72 13.53 17.90
N ARG A 155 -12.33 12.70 18.75
CA ARG A 155 -12.70 13.03 20.12
C ARG A 155 -11.94 12.26 21.17
N ASP A 156 -11.10 11.28 20.84
CA ASP A 156 -10.42 10.57 21.91
C ASP A 156 -9.11 9.88 21.53
N LEU A 157 -8.06 10.69 21.37
CA LEU A 157 -6.67 10.20 21.36
C LEU A 157 -6.30 9.42 22.64
N LEU A 158 -7.10 9.51 23.71
CA LEU A 158 -6.89 8.79 24.96
C LEU A 158 -7.57 7.40 24.99
N SER A 159 -8.57 7.10 24.14
CA SER A 159 -9.36 5.85 24.26
C SER A 159 -9.24 4.85 23.11
N THR A 160 -8.59 5.14 21.99
CA THR A 160 -8.30 4.11 20.97
C THR A 160 -7.11 3.25 21.40
N ALA A 161 -7.36 2.32 22.34
CA ALA A 161 -6.42 1.32 22.83
C ALA A 161 -6.04 0.26 21.78
N ASN A 162 -6.72 0.20 20.62
CA ASN A 162 -6.66 -0.96 19.74
C ASN A 162 -5.60 -0.92 18.62
N GLU A 163 -4.88 0.19 18.40
CA GLU A 163 -3.87 0.27 17.31
C GLU A 163 -2.53 0.90 17.77
N ARG A 164 -2.29 0.98 19.09
CA ARG A 164 -1.02 1.50 19.63
C ARG A 164 -0.08 0.34 19.97
N THR A 165 1.20 0.49 19.63
CA THR A 165 2.25 -0.48 19.95
C THR A 165 3.42 0.20 20.68
N GLY A 166 4.09 -0.54 21.57
CA GLY A 166 5.23 -0.05 22.33
C GLY A 166 5.10 -0.27 23.84
N SER A 167 6.14 0.11 24.58
CA SER A 167 6.22 -0.09 26.04
C SER A 167 5.26 0.78 26.88
N GLY A 168 4.69 1.84 26.30
CA GLY A 168 3.74 2.72 26.97
C GLY A 168 4.35 3.66 28.02
N LYS A 169 5.69 3.74 28.12
CA LYS A 169 6.40 4.69 29.01
C LYS A 169 6.11 6.16 28.69
N ALA A 170 5.72 6.44 27.46
CA ALA A 170 5.21 7.73 27.01
C ALA A 170 3.97 7.51 26.15
N ARG A 171 3.15 8.55 25.99
CA ARG A 171 2.01 8.53 25.06
C ARG A 171 1.86 9.86 24.34
N VAL A 172 1.70 9.82 23.03
CA VAL A 172 1.26 10.96 22.23
C VAL A 172 -0.18 11.32 22.62
N CYS A 173 -0.36 12.56 23.07
CA CYS A 173 -1.63 13.13 23.51
C CYS A 173 -2.33 13.94 22.41
N SER A 174 -1.57 14.67 21.58
CA SER A 174 -2.13 15.48 20.49
C SER A 174 -1.11 15.78 19.41
N ILE A 175 -1.57 15.85 18.17
CA ILE A 175 -0.80 16.31 17.01
C ILE A 175 -1.50 17.54 16.46
N SER A 176 -0.77 18.63 16.24
CA SER A 176 -1.33 19.85 15.63
C SER A 176 -0.36 20.46 14.62
N TYR A 177 -0.93 21.08 13.59
CA TYR A 177 -0.19 21.80 12.56
C TYR A 177 -0.34 23.30 12.75
N ARG A 178 0.74 24.05 12.57
CA ARG A 178 0.79 25.50 12.70
C ARG A 178 1.37 26.12 11.43
N ASP A 179 0.82 27.25 11.02
CA ASP A 179 1.43 28.11 10.01
C ASP A 179 2.53 29.00 10.61
N ARG A 180 3.15 29.85 9.78
CA ARG A 180 4.19 30.79 10.21
C ARG A 180 3.69 31.83 11.23
N ALA A 181 2.39 32.12 11.22
CA ALA A 181 1.72 33.00 12.17
C ALA A 181 1.27 32.26 13.46
N ARG A 182 1.67 31.00 13.63
CA ARG A 182 1.31 30.12 14.78
C ARG A 182 -0.19 29.81 14.90
N ARG A 183 -0.98 30.03 13.84
CA ARG A 183 -2.39 29.63 13.80
C ARG A 183 -2.47 28.13 13.55
N THR A 184 -3.38 27.42 14.23
CA THR A 184 -3.60 26.01 13.90
C THR A 184 -4.32 25.89 12.58
N ILE A 185 -3.76 25.03 11.71
CA ILE A 185 -4.24 24.78 10.37
C ILE A 185 -4.48 23.28 10.20
N ASN A 186 -5.35 22.94 9.25
CA ASN A 186 -5.51 21.59 8.70
C ASN A 186 -5.16 21.54 7.21
N THR A 187 -4.82 22.71 6.65
CA THR A 187 -4.59 22.93 5.23
C THR A 187 -3.38 23.84 5.06
N VAL A 188 -2.46 23.44 4.18
CA VAL A 188 -1.21 24.16 3.88
C VAL A 188 -1.03 24.22 2.37
N ARG A 189 -0.44 25.29 1.83
CA ARG A 189 -0.15 25.36 0.40
C ARG A 189 1.17 24.66 0.07
N CYS A 190 1.28 24.14 -1.14
CA CYS A 190 2.55 23.61 -1.64
C CYS A 190 3.66 24.67 -1.51
N GLY A 191 4.76 24.30 -0.85
CA GLY A 191 5.92 25.14 -0.60
C GLY A 191 5.85 26.06 0.62
N ASP A 192 4.73 26.08 1.34
CA ASP A 192 4.61 26.90 2.54
C ASP A 192 5.30 26.24 3.74
N TYR A 193 5.58 27.06 4.75
CA TYR A 193 6.09 26.62 6.04
C TYR A 193 5.05 25.79 6.79
N LEU A 194 5.49 24.68 7.38
CA LEU A 194 4.68 23.83 8.25
C LEU A 194 5.40 23.59 9.56
N ARG A 195 4.73 23.84 10.67
CA ARG A 195 5.18 23.45 12.01
C ARG A 195 4.28 22.37 12.58
N ILE A 196 4.88 21.25 12.94
CA ILE A 196 4.20 20.08 13.51
C ILE A 196 4.51 20.05 15.00
N GLU A 197 3.47 20.06 15.83
CA GLU A 197 3.57 20.04 17.28
C GLU A 197 2.95 18.75 17.83
N ILE A 198 3.77 17.97 18.53
CA ILE A 198 3.38 16.71 19.17
C ILE A 198 3.45 16.90 20.68
N GLU A 199 2.30 16.83 21.34
CA GLU A 199 2.26 16.75 22.81
C GLU A 199 2.29 15.30 23.24
N TYR A 200 3.07 14.99 24.28
CA TYR A 200 3.12 13.67 24.86
C TYR A 200 3.19 13.73 26.39
N ALA A 201 2.65 12.70 27.03
CA ALA A 201 2.73 12.46 28.46
C ALA A 201 3.77 11.37 28.75
N LEU A 202 4.53 11.53 29.84
CA LEU A 202 5.48 10.54 30.34
C LEU A 202 4.89 9.83 31.56
N PHE A 203 4.93 8.50 31.53
CA PHE A 203 4.58 7.61 32.63
C PHE A 203 5.83 6.99 33.27
N ALA A 204 6.96 7.00 32.56
CA ALA A 204 8.29 6.69 33.08
C ALA A 204 9.34 7.57 32.40
N PRO A 205 10.48 7.86 33.05
CA PRO A 205 11.57 8.62 32.43
C PRO A 205 12.08 7.94 31.15
N LEU A 206 12.31 8.73 30.11
CA LEU A 206 12.94 8.28 28.87
C LEU A 206 14.36 8.84 28.77
N ILE A 207 15.32 7.94 28.60
CA ILE A 207 16.70 8.30 28.29
C ILE A 207 16.79 8.45 26.78
N ALA A 208 17.15 9.65 26.31
CA ALA A 208 17.34 9.94 24.89
C ALA A 208 16.15 9.54 23.99
N PRO A 209 14.93 10.05 24.23
CA PRO A 209 13.77 9.75 23.40
C PRO A 209 13.99 10.23 21.96
N VAL A 210 13.60 9.38 21.00
CA VAL A 210 13.64 9.64 19.57
C VAL A 210 12.22 9.75 19.04
N PHE A 211 11.95 10.79 18.25
CA PHE A 211 10.67 11.04 17.63
C PHE A 211 10.81 10.80 16.13
N ARG A 212 10.03 9.85 15.61
CA ARG A 212 9.96 9.55 14.18
C ARG A 212 8.58 9.86 13.67
N MET A 213 8.52 10.56 12.56
CA MET A 213 7.29 11.01 11.94
C MET A 213 7.33 10.66 10.48
N THR A 214 6.31 9.97 9.97
CA THR A 214 6.23 9.65 8.54
C THR A 214 4.95 10.21 7.98
N LEU A 215 5.07 11.06 6.95
CA LEU A 215 3.95 11.52 6.14
C LEU A 215 3.66 10.49 5.06
N TYR A 216 2.39 10.14 4.93
CA TYR A 216 1.89 9.23 3.92
C TYR A 216 0.88 9.94 3.02
N SER A 217 0.85 9.52 1.76
CA SER A 217 -0.19 9.93 0.82
C SER A 217 -1.53 9.29 1.17
N ASN A 218 -2.60 9.77 0.54
CA ASN A 218 -3.92 9.14 0.57
C ASN A 218 -3.96 7.68 0.08
N ARG A 219 -2.91 7.20 -0.59
CA ARG A 219 -2.75 5.81 -1.04
C ARG A 219 -1.88 4.96 -0.12
N GLY A 220 -1.48 5.47 1.05
CA GLY A 220 -0.62 4.76 1.99
C GLY A 220 0.85 4.66 1.57
N VAL A 221 1.25 5.37 0.51
CA VAL A 221 2.67 5.47 0.12
C VAL A 221 3.38 6.47 1.05
N PRO A 222 4.50 6.11 1.71
CA PRO A 222 5.29 7.05 2.51
C PRO A 222 5.96 8.09 1.59
N VAL A 223 5.85 9.36 1.98
CA VAL A 223 6.26 10.51 1.15
C VAL A 223 7.39 11.30 1.77
N ALA A 224 7.40 11.43 3.10
CA ALA A 224 8.48 12.09 3.82
C ALA A 224 8.66 11.45 5.20
N ASN A 225 9.89 11.48 5.71
CA ASN A 225 10.23 11.05 7.05
C ASN A 225 10.94 12.19 7.79
N PHE A 226 10.58 12.41 9.04
CA PHE A 226 11.24 13.31 9.96
C PHE A 226 11.70 12.50 11.16
N ASP A 227 13.00 12.53 11.42
CA ASP A 227 13.64 11.76 12.48
C ASP A 227 14.46 12.72 13.35
N SER A 228 14.10 12.80 14.63
CA SER A 228 14.76 13.71 15.58
C SER A 228 16.20 13.29 15.87
N GLU A 229 16.51 12.00 15.86
CA GLU A 229 17.86 11.47 16.07
C GLU A 229 18.74 11.77 14.87
N ALA A 230 18.26 11.52 13.65
CA ALA A 230 18.98 11.87 12.41
C ALA A 230 19.20 13.38 12.29
N SER A 231 18.32 14.19 12.89
CA SER A 231 18.45 15.66 12.96
C SER A 231 19.35 16.14 14.11
N GLY A 232 19.93 15.24 14.90
CA GLY A 232 20.77 15.57 16.06
C GLY A 232 20.01 16.14 17.27
N VAL A 233 18.68 16.08 17.26
CA VAL A 233 17.80 16.58 18.33
C VAL A 233 17.39 15.41 19.22
N VAL A 234 18.26 15.12 20.20
CA VAL A 234 17.99 14.14 21.25
C VAL A 234 18.11 14.85 22.60
N ARG A 235 17.00 14.97 23.33
CA ARG A 235 16.97 15.60 24.65
C ARG A 235 16.24 14.71 25.63
N ALA A 236 16.85 14.51 26.80
CA ALA A 236 16.21 13.80 27.89
C ALA A 236 14.87 14.48 28.25
N ALA A 237 13.82 13.67 28.40
CA ALA A 237 12.50 14.14 28.77
C ALA A 237 12.19 13.67 30.19
N SER A 238 12.04 14.61 31.12
CA SER A 238 11.76 14.35 32.54
C SER A 238 10.44 14.95 33.02
N SER A 239 9.81 15.81 32.21
CA SER A 239 8.53 16.44 32.56
C SER A 239 7.36 15.53 32.21
N THR A 240 6.40 15.41 33.13
CA THR A 240 5.20 14.56 33.00
C THR A 240 4.40 14.83 31.73
N ARG A 241 4.46 16.05 31.20
CA ARG A 241 3.92 16.42 29.88
C ARG A 241 4.90 17.34 29.17
N SER A 242 5.16 17.05 27.90
CA SER A 242 6.12 17.77 27.08
C SER A 242 5.62 17.90 25.64
N ARG A 243 6.23 18.81 24.88
CA ARG A 243 5.91 19.03 23.46
C ARG A 243 7.19 18.94 22.63
N VAL A 244 7.14 18.17 21.54
CA VAL A 244 8.15 18.15 20.49
C VAL A 244 7.63 18.93 19.29
N ILE A 245 8.54 19.66 18.67
CA ILE A 245 8.27 20.57 17.57
C ILE A 245 9.17 20.18 16.41
N CYS A 246 8.58 19.96 15.25
CA CYS A 246 9.28 19.82 13.97
C CYS A 246 8.85 20.98 13.06
N GLU A 247 9.82 21.69 12.49
CA GLU A 247 9.57 22.81 11.58
C GLU A 247 10.11 22.47 10.19
N VAL A 248 9.29 22.72 9.17
CA VAL A 248 9.59 22.47 7.76
C VAL A 248 9.41 23.78 7.03
N ASP A 249 10.51 24.37 6.52
CA ASP A 249 10.47 25.69 5.90
C ASP A 249 9.70 25.74 4.57
N SER A 250 9.74 24.66 3.80
CA SER A 250 9.10 24.56 2.48
C SER A 250 8.55 23.15 2.29
N LEU A 251 7.23 22.99 2.47
CA LEU A 251 6.57 21.70 2.27
C LEU A 251 6.31 21.44 0.78
N ASN A 252 7.31 20.86 0.13
CA ASN A 252 7.36 20.62 -1.31
C ASN A 252 6.54 19.40 -1.76
N LEU A 253 5.32 19.25 -1.26
CA LEU A 253 4.44 18.12 -1.60
C LEU A 253 3.36 18.56 -2.58
N SER A 254 2.95 17.63 -3.43
CA SER A 254 1.87 17.88 -4.38
C SER A 254 0.53 18.10 -3.68
N PRO A 255 -0.43 18.77 -4.33
CA PRO A 255 -1.76 18.94 -3.78
C PRO A 255 -2.44 17.60 -3.54
N GLY A 256 -3.08 17.45 -2.38
CA GLY A 256 -3.69 16.18 -2.00
C GLY A 256 -3.94 16.06 -0.49
N ARG A 257 -4.47 14.92 -0.07
CA ARG A 257 -4.63 14.59 1.35
C ARG A 257 -3.51 13.68 1.80
N TYR A 258 -2.93 14.03 2.94
CA TYR A 258 -1.84 13.32 3.58
C TYR A 258 -2.21 13.00 5.03
N HIS A 259 -1.53 12.03 5.61
CA HIS A 259 -1.66 11.72 7.03
C HIS A 259 -0.29 11.52 7.67
N LEU A 260 -0.19 11.86 8.95
CA LEU A 260 1.04 11.75 9.72
C LEU A 260 0.95 10.57 10.69
N ASN A 261 1.93 9.67 10.62
CA ASN A 261 2.18 8.69 11.66
C ASN A 261 3.29 9.20 12.57
N VAL A 262 3.14 8.97 13.88
CA VAL A 262 4.09 9.42 14.90
C VAL A 262 4.52 8.24 15.76
N GLY A 263 5.82 8.03 15.87
CA GLY A 263 6.44 7.07 16.76
C GLY A 263 7.35 7.76 17.77
N ILE A 264 7.31 7.27 19.01
CA ILE A 264 8.27 7.59 20.06
C ILE A 264 9.08 6.33 20.33
N GLY A 265 10.41 6.42 20.27
CA GLY A 265 11.34 5.36 20.63
C GLY A 265 12.29 5.79 21.74
N ASP A 266 12.93 4.81 22.39
CA ASP A 266 14.09 5.01 23.26
C ASP A 266 15.20 4.00 22.87
N ALA A 267 16.31 3.99 23.60
CA ALA A 267 17.41 3.05 23.37
C ALA A 267 17.03 1.56 23.48
N VAL A 268 15.88 1.23 24.08
CA VAL A 268 15.39 -0.13 24.27
C VAL A 268 14.42 -0.55 23.17
N GLY A 269 13.71 0.40 22.56
CA GLY A 269 12.86 0.14 21.41
C GLY A 269 11.66 1.09 21.31
N LEU A 270 10.57 0.59 20.71
CA LEU A 270 9.36 1.38 20.49
C LEU A 270 8.62 1.65 21.81
N VAL A 271 8.32 2.92 22.08
CA VAL A 271 7.64 3.37 23.30
C VAL A 271 6.16 3.61 23.04
N ASP A 272 5.82 4.33 21.99
CA ASP A 272 4.45 4.57 21.54
C ASP A 272 4.44 4.74 20.02
N HIS A 273 3.37 4.31 19.38
CA HIS A 273 3.19 4.47 17.95
C HIS A 273 1.73 4.77 17.65
N VAL A 274 1.49 5.88 16.96
CA VAL A 274 0.17 6.36 16.59
C VAL A 274 0.08 6.38 15.07
N VAL A 275 -0.85 5.58 14.55
CA VAL A 275 -1.09 5.39 13.12
C VAL A 275 -2.30 6.22 12.68
N GLN A 276 -2.16 6.96 11.57
CA GLN A 276 -3.25 7.57 10.79
C GLN A 276 -4.13 8.60 11.52
N GLN A 277 -3.62 9.30 12.55
CA GLN A 277 -4.48 10.11 13.42
C GLN A 277 -4.49 11.62 13.14
N ALA A 278 -3.71 12.11 12.17
CA ALA A 278 -3.65 13.54 11.86
C ALA A 278 -3.67 13.81 10.34
N PRO A 279 -4.84 14.17 9.76
CA PRO A 279 -4.95 14.52 8.35
C PRO A 279 -4.38 15.92 8.09
N LEU A 280 -3.67 16.06 6.97
CA LEU A 280 -3.15 17.32 6.44
C LEU A 280 -3.57 17.46 4.98
N THR A 281 -4.24 18.55 4.63
CA THR A 281 -4.59 18.86 3.24
C THR A 281 -3.54 19.78 2.65
N ILE A 282 -3.06 19.44 1.46
CA ILE A 282 -2.14 20.29 0.70
C ILE A 282 -2.91 20.87 -0.48
N GLU A 283 -3.00 22.19 -0.50
CA GLU A 283 -3.69 22.93 -1.55
C GLU A 283 -2.76 23.28 -2.71
N VAL A 284 -3.41 23.41 -3.87
CA VAL A 284 -2.77 23.91 -5.08
C VAL A 284 -2.32 25.35 -4.85
N SER A 285 -1.07 25.65 -5.18
CA SER A 285 -0.51 27.01 -5.18
C SER A 285 0.31 27.23 -6.44
N ASP A 286 0.48 28.50 -6.84
CA ASP A 286 1.50 28.89 -7.81
C ASP A 286 2.89 28.87 -7.14
N PHE A 287 3.30 27.68 -6.72
CA PHE A 287 4.56 27.43 -6.03
C PHE A 287 5.76 27.92 -6.86
N LEU A 288 5.68 27.81 -8.18
CA LEU A 288 6.73 28.23 -9.10
C LEU A 288 6.72 29.73 -9.39
N GLY A 289 5.66 30.47 -9.05
CA GLY A 289 5.53 31.90 -9.33
C GLY A 289 5.36 32.21 -10.81
N SER A 290 4.83 31.26 -11.59
CA SER A 290 4.74 31.34 -13.06
C SER A 290 3.32 31.64 -13.56
N GLY A 291 2.34 31.73 -12.65
CA GLY A 291 0.91 31.76 -12.95
C GLY A 291 0.34 30.43 -13.46
N LYS A 292 1.18 29.39 -13.62
CA LYS A 292 0.76 28.06 -14.07
C LYS A 292 0.72 27.10 -12.89
N LEU A 293 -0.38 26.34 -12.81
CA LEU A 293 -0.54 25.31 -11.79
C LEU A 293 0.17 24.01 -12.21
N PRO A 294 0.80 23.28 -11.28
CA PRO A 294 1.37 21.98 -11.57
C PRO A 294 0.29 21.02 -12.09
N ALA A 295 0.62 20.20 -13.08
CA ALA A 295 -0.32 19.22 -13.62
C ALA A 295 -0.74 18.20 -12.53
N PRO A 296 -2.03 17.82 -12.43
CA PRO A 296 -2.55 16.98 -11.34
C PRO A 296 -1.91 15.60 -11.16
N GLN A 297 -1.13 15.12 -12.16
CA GLN A 297 -0.56 13.77 -12.22
C GLN A 297 0.99 13.76 -12.18
N ALA A 298 1.64 14.90 -11.90
CA ALA A 298 3.08 15.07 -12.16
C ALA A 298 4.03 14.41 -11.14
N GLY A 299 3.56 14.00 -9.96
CA GLY A 299 4.39 13.37 -8.92
C GLY A 299 3.90 13.68 -7.49
N LEU A 300 4.53 13.10 -6.46
CA LEU A 300 4.18 13.34 -5.04
C LEU A 300 4.91 14.55 -4.41
N VAL A 301 6.03 14.95 -5.02
CA VAL A 301 6.93 16.01 -4.55
C VAL A 301 7.13 17.02 -5.67
N VAL A 302 7.15 18.30 -5.32
CA VAL A 302 7.31 19.43 -6.24
C VAL A 302 8.56 20.21 -5.87
N PHE A 303 9.57 20.21 -6.74
CA PHE A 303 10.75 21.04 -6.57
C PHE A 303 10.60 22.38 -7.29
N ARG A 304 11.43 23.35 -6.89
CA ARG A 304 11.58 24.62 -7.60
C ARG A 304 12.82 24.56 -8.50
N PRO A 305 12.72 23.99 -9.72
CA PRO A 305 13.86 23.84 -10.60
C PRO A 305 14.34 25.20 -11.14
N ARG A 306 15.63 25.27 -11.49
CA ARG A 306 16.20 26.35 -12.30
C ARG A 306 16.47 25.78 -13.69
N TRP A 307 16.02 26.48 -14.72
CA TRP A 307 16.21 26.07 -16.11
C TRP A 307 17.21 27.02 -16.78
N GLY A 308 18.09 26.46 -17.61
CA GLY A 308 18.99 27.18 -18.50
C GLY A 308 19.04 26.47 -19.84
N PHE A 309 19.22 27.23 -20.93
CA PHE A 309 19.37 26.70 -22.27
C PHE A 309 20.80 26.97 -22.73
N GLU A 310 21.47 25.94 -23.25
CA GLU A 310 22.79 26.04 -23.85
C GLU A 310 22.70 25.52 -25.29
N GLU A 311 23.11 26.34 -26.25
CA GLU A 311 23.16 25.95 -27.65
C GLU A 311 24.44 25.15 -27.91
N LEU A 312 24.29 23.85 -28.17
CA LEU A 312 25.39 23.02 -28.60
C LEU A 312 25.58 23.19 -30.12
N GLY A 313 26.62 23.93 -30.52
CA GLY A 313 27.06 23.98 -31.92
C GLY A 313 27.62 22.62 -32.35
N GLY A 314 26.91 21.90 -33.20
CA GLY A 314 27.33 20.62 -33.75
C GLY A 314 26.32 20.06 -34.77
N PRO A 315 26.70 19.08 -35.59
CA PRO A 315 25.75 18.40 -36.48
C PRO A 315 24.65 17.71 -35.66
N LEU A 316 23.43 17.68 -36.19
CA LEU A 316 22.28 17.00 -35.59
C LEU A 316 22.61 15.52 -35.35
N CYS A 317 22.28 15.01 -34.16
CA CYS A 317 22.37 13.59 -33.80
C CYS A 317 21.35 12.74 -34.56
#